data_AF-A0A9D0M1M1-F1
#
_entry.id   AF-A0A9D0M1M1-F1
#
_cell.length_a   1.000
_cell.length_b   1.000
_cell.length_c   1.000
_cell.angle_alpha   90.00
_cell.angle_beta   90.00
_cell.angle_gamma   90.00
#
_symmetry.space_group_name_H-M   'P 1'
#
loop_
_entity.id
_entity.type
_entity.pdbx_description
1 polymer ?
#
loop_
_entity_poly.entity_id
_entity_poly.type
_entity_poly.pdbx_seq_one_letter_code
_entity_poly.pdbx_strand_id
1 'polypeptide(L)' 'MEKRELLYEGKAKKLFTTDDPNLLISEFKDDLTAFNGEKK' A
#
# COMPACT_ATOMS: atom_id res chain seq x y z
N MET A 1 -9.91 13.39 -3.22
CA MET A 1 -9.25 12.16 -3.69
C MET A 1 -9.90 10.99 -3.00
N GLU A 2 -10.52 10.10 -3.76
CA GLU A 2 -11.13 8.88 -3.23
C GLU A 2 -10.23 7.68 -3.51
N LYS A 3 -10.14 6.76 -2.53
CA LYS A 3 -9.44 5.49 -2.71
C LYS A 3 -10.29 4.56 -3.57
N ARG A 4 -9.72 4.05 -4.65
CA ARG A 4 -10.38 3.08 -5.54
C ARG A 4 -9.77 1.69 -5.38
N GLU A 5 -9.23 1.14 -6.46
CA GLU A 5 -8.76 -0.24 -6.52
C GLU A 5 -7.39 -0.38 -5.86
N LEU A 6 -7.16 -1.50 -5.18
CA LEU A 6 -5.83 -1.86 -4.68
C LEU A 6 -4.97 -2.29 -5.87
N LEU A 7 -3.94 -1.50 -6.17
CA LEU A 7 -3.00 -1.78 -7.25
C LEU A 7 -1.89 -2.73 -6.79
N TYR A 8 -1.38 -2.52 -5.58
CA TYR A 8 -0.24 -3.25 -5.04
C TYR A 8 -0.22 -3.25 -3.51
N GLU A 9 0.20 -4.37 -2.92
CA GLU A 9 0.51 -4.47 -1.50
C GLU A 9 1.95 -4.95 -1.30
N GLY A 10 2.74 -4.12 -0.60
CA GLY A 10 4.08 -4.46 -0.17
C GLY A 10 4.16 -4.73 1.34
N LYS A 11 5.39 -4.89 1.83
CA LYS A 11 5.65 -5.19 3.25
C LYS A 11 5.05 -4.14 4.20
N ALA A 12 5.21 -2.86 3.88
CA ALA A 12 4.84 -1.75 4.76
C ALA A 12 3.73 -0.84 4.20
N LYS A 13 3.32 -1.02 2.93
CA LYS A 13 2.40 -0.09 2.27
C LYS A 13 1.44 -0.78 1.32
N LYS A 14 0.28 -0.17 1.14
CA LYS A 14 -0.69 -0.49 0.08
C LYS A 14 -0.81 0.72 -0.85
N LEU A 15 -0.84 0.46 -2.16
CA LEU A 15 -1.03 1.48 -3.19
C LEU A 15 -2.41 1.31 -3.82
N PHE A 16 -3.15 2.41 -3.92
CA PHE A 16 -4.48 2.44 -4.49
C PHE A 16 -4.57 3.46 -5.61
N THR A 17 -5.37 3.13 -6.62
CA THR A 17 -5.72 4.09 -7.69
C THR A 17 -6.66 5.16 -7.16
N THR A 18 -6.74 6.28 -7.90
CA THR A 18 -7.65 7.38 -7.63
C THR A 18 -8.50 7.70 -8.86
N ASP A 19 -9.30 8.74 -8.78
CA ASP A 19 -10.01 9.33 -9.91
C ASP A 19 -9.09 10.01 -10.94
N ASP A 20 -7.93 10.52 -10.52
CA ASP A 20 -6.89 11.02 -11.42
C ASP A 20 -5.89 9.89 -11.78
N PRO A 21 -5.71 9.55 -13.06
CA PRO A 21 -4.79 8.49 -13.47
C PRO A 21 -3.33 8.78 -13.16
N ASN A 22 -2.97 10.03 -12.85
CA ASN A 22 -1.59 10.43 -12.53
C ASN A 22 -1.30 10.43 -11.03
N LEU A 23 -2.29 10.12 -10.18
CA LEU A 23 -2.15 10.14 -8.72
C LEU A 23 -2.47 8.77 -8.12
N LEU A 24 -1.74 8.44 -7.06
CA LEU A 24 -1.94 7.23 -6.26
C LEU A 24 -2.07 7.59 -4.78
N ILE A 25 -2.88 6.82 -4.05
CA ILE A 25 -2.93 6.87 -2.59
C ILE A 25 -2.00 5.80 -2.02
N SER A 26 -1.06 6.21 -1.18
CA SER A 26 -0.14 5.33 -0.45
C SER A 26 -0.55 5.23 1.01
N GLU A 27 -1.04 4.07 1.44
CA GLU A 27 -1.39 3.79 2.83
C GLU A 27 -0.26 3.04 3.54
N PHE A 28 0.15 3.53 4.71
CA PHE A 28 1.06 2.82 5.59
C PHE A 28 0.32 1.73 6.35
N LYS A 29 0.87 0.52 6.33
CA LYS A 29 0.38 -0.60 7.13
C LYS A 29 0.94 -0.47 8.54
N ASP A 30 0.15 -0.87 9.52
CA ASP A 30 0.62 -1.07 10.89
C ASP A 30 1.15 -2.50 11.10
N ASP A 31 1.79 -3.04 10.05
CA ASP A 31 2.44 -4.35 10.07
C ASP A 31 3.95 -4.14 10.20
N LEU A 32 4.58 -4.84 11.13
CA LEU A 32 6.04 -4.88 11.22
C LEU A 32 6.53 -6.18 10.57
N THR A 33 7.54 -6.08 9.71
CA THR A 33 8.24 -7.28 9.21
C THR A 33 9.73 -7.16 9.46
N ALA A 34 10.35 -8.24 9.92
CA ALA A 34 11.80 -8.35 10.08
C ALA A 34 12.33 -9.61 9.40
N PHE A 35 13.65 -9.66 9.17
CA PHE A 35 14.32 -10.82 8.57
C PHE A 35 13.67 -11.27 7.26
N ASN A 36 13.52 -10.35 6.30
CA ASN A 36 12.86 -10.59 5.01
C ASN A 36 11.40 -11.12 5.05
N GLY A 37 10.73 -11.02 6.20
CA GLY A 37 9.35 -11.50 6.36
C GLY A 37 9.24 -12.80 7.16
N GLU A 38 10.35 -13.32 7.69
CA GLU A 38 10.34 -14.46 8.63
C GLU A 38 9.70 -14.10 9.97
N LYS A 39 9.70 -12.81 10.35
CA LYS A 39 8.99 -12.31 11.53
C LYS A 39 7.95 -11.28 11.10
N LYS A 40 6.70 -11.51 11.48
CA LYS A 40 5.53 -10.67 11.22
C LYS A 40 4.78 -10.40 12.52
#